data_AF-A0A932DBH8-F1
#
_entry.id   AF-A0A932DBH8-F1
#
_cell.length_a   1.000
_cell.length_b   1.000
_cell.length_c   1.000
_cell.angle_alpha   90.00
_cell.angle_beta   90.00
_cell.angle_gamma   90.00
#
_symmetry.space_group_name_H-M   'P 1'
#
loop_
_entity.id
_entity.type
_entity.pdbx_description
1 polymer ?
#
loop_
_entity_poly.entity_id
_entity_poly.type
_entity_poly.pdbx_seq_one_letter_code
_entity_poly.pdbx_strand_id
1 'polypeptide(L)'
;MKLCATKMPTEQPSKNYPTAAEFKQLLLTQPLEEIVKARIFAGVPYAFSKRPQAMDTLRNHLSNQLRIPPENVIVIGSAKIGFSLSPDNFPRAYSRRSDIDVLLVHPAMFDSVWKTLLAWHYPRRSSLDGVDWDWARHRRDEIYWGWLEPSRVRYDGLSFPDVLHPMRNLSAAWFGAFRSLARYPDFMGRDVSGRLYRTWDHALAYQVAALKKIKALIQDWE
;
A
#
# COMPACT_ATOMS: atom_id res chain seq x y z
N MET A 1 32.12 -10.67 52.27
CA MET A 1 31.16 -10.93 51.18
C MET A 1 31.53 -10.04 49.99
N LYS A 2 32.09 -10.62 48.91
CA LYS A 2 32.35 -9.90 47.64
C LYS A 2 31.09 -10.01 46.78
N LEU A 3 30.37 -8.92 46.56
CA LEU A 3 29.31 -8.88 45.56
C LEU A 3 29.94 -8.76 44.16
N CYS A 4 29.71 -9.81 43.38
CA CYS A 4 30.08 -9.93 41.98
C CYS A 4 29.21 -8.96 41.17
N ALA A 5 29.81 -7.96 40.54
CA ALA A 5 29.11 -7.09 39.59
C ALA A 5 28.99 -7.84 38.25
N THR A 6 27.86 -8.51 38.03
CA THR A 6 27.46 -9.03 36.73
C THR A 6 27.23 -7.84 35.79
N LYS A 7 28.16 -7.64 34.85
CA LYS A 7 27.94 -6.74 33.70
C LYS A 7 26.67 -7.19 32.99
N MET A 8 25.70 -6.28 32.86
CA MET A 8 24.56 -6.49 31.97
C MET A 8 25.07 -6.76 30.55
N PRO A 9 24.47 -7.71 29.81
CA PRO A 9 24.84 -7.94 28.43
C PRO A 9 24.61 -6.64 27.67
N THR A 10 25.63 -6.16 26.98
CA THR A 10 25.50 -5.10 25.97
C THR A 10 24.51 -5.60 24.92
N GLU A 11 23.28 -5.10 24.96
CA GLU A 11 22.32 -5.26 23.87
C GLU A 11 23.00 -4.77 22.59
N GLN A 12 23.31 -5.71 21.71
CA GLN A 12 23.59 -5.40 20.32
C GLN A 12 22.34 -4.70 19.77
N PRO A 13 22.47 -3.59 19.01
CA PRO A 13 21.30 -2.90 18.47
C PRO A 13 20.50 -3.89 17.63
N SER A 14 19.27 -4.21 18.06
CA SER A 14 18.38 -5.10 17.33
C SER A 14 18.28 -4.61 15.88
N LYS A 15 18.59 -5.45 14.89
CA LYS A 15 18.29 -5.15 13.50
C LYS A 15 16.77 -4.93 13.37
N ASN A 16 16.32 -3.68 13.27
CA ASN A 16 14.90 -3.34 13.16
C ASN A 16 14.21 -3.92 11.89
N TYR A 17 15.00 -4.37 10.91
CA TYR A 17 14.52 -4.90 9.63
C TYR A 17 15.15 -6.26 9.36
N PRO A 18 14.35 -7.28 8.97
CA PRO A 18 14.90 -8.57 8.59
C PRO A 18 15.68 -8.46 7.28
N THR A 19 16.74 -9.25 7.14
CA THR A 19 17.35 -9.55 5.83
C THR A 19 16.38 -10.38 4.98
N ALA A 20 16.64 -10.47 3.68
CA ALA A 20 15.83 -11.32 2.79
C ALA A 20 15.83 -12.79 3.24
N ALA A 21 16.96 -13.32 3.72
CA ALA A 21 17.07 -14.69 4.21
C ALA A 21 16.27 -14.89 5.51
N GLU A 22 16.40 -13.97 6.47
CA GLU A 22 15.58 -13.98 7.69
C GLU A 22 14.09 -13.90 7.35
N PHE A 23 13.71 -13.07 6.37
CA PHE A 23 12.31 -12.95 5.95
C PHE A 23 11.79 -14.21 5.25
N LYS A 24 12.59 -14.88 4.42
CA LYS A 24 12.24 -16.22 3.88
C LYS A 24 11.95 -17.20 5.01
N GLN A 25 12.80 -17.23 6.04
CA GLN A 25 12.57 -18.08 7.21
C GLN A 25 11.28 -17.73 7.94
N LEU A 26 10.96 -16.45 8.10
CA LEU A 26 9.68 -16.02 8.68
C LEU A 26 8.49 -16.55 7.85
N LEU A 27 8.53 -16.43 6.52
CA LEU A 27 7.46 -16.92 5.64
C LEU A 27 7.21 -18.42 5.78
N LEU A 28 8.27 -19.21 6.02
CA LEU A 28 8.18 -20.65 6.20
C LEU A 28 7.67 -21.04 7.59
N THR A 29 8.04 -20.28 8.63
CA THR A 29 7.86 -20.68 10.03
C THR A 29 6.71 -19.99 10.78
N GLN A 30 6.19 -18.86 10.29
CA GLN A 30 5.15 -18.07 10.98
C GLN A 30 3.86 -17.95 10.17
N PRO A 31 2.70 -17.74 10.83
CA PRO A 31 1.46 -17.37 10.16
C PRO A 31 1.63 -16.07 9.37
N LEU A 32 1.21 -16.06 8.10
CA LEU A 32 1.41 -14.91 7.21
C LEU A 32 0.74 -13.62 7.72
N GLU A 33 -0.41 -13.74 8.39
CA GLU A 33 -1.10 -12.59 8.98
C GLU A 33 -0.28 -11.91 10.07
N GLU A 34 0.42 -12.69 10.90
CA GLU A 34 1.29 -12.16 11.96
C GLU A 34 2.49 -11.44 11.35
N ILE A 35 3.07 -12.01 10.28
CA ILE A 35 4.15 -11.36 9.53
C ILE A 35 3.69 -10.03 8.95
N VAL A 36 2.50 -9.96 8.32
CA VAL A 36 1.97 -8.71 7.77
C VAL A 36 1.79 -7.67 8.88
N LYS A 37 1.14 -8.04 9.99
CA LYS A 37 0.90 -7.12 11.12
C LYS A 37 2.21 -6.61 11.71
N ALA A 38 3.15 -7.50 11.99
CA ALA A 38 4.40 -7.18 12.69
C ALA A 38 5.45 -6.51 11.79
N ARG A 39 5.53 -6.85 10.50
CA ARG A 39 6.62 -6.41 9.61
C ARG A 39 6.19 -5.45 8.51
N ILE A 40 4.91 -5.47 8.10
CA ILE A 40 4.41 -4.60 7.02
C ILE A 40 3.59 -3.44 7.59
N PHE A 41 2.69 -3.67 8.54
CA PHE A 41 1.84 -2.61 9.09
C PHE A 41 2.48 -1.83 10.26
N ALA A 42 3.34 -2.47 11.06
CA ALA A 42 3.92 -1.84 12.25
C ALA A 42 5.33 -1.30 12.02
N GLY A 43 5.70 -0.25 12.77
CA GLY A 43 7.06 0.31 12.84
C GLY A 43 7.41 1.29 11.72
N VAL A 44 8.62 1.87 11.80
CA VAL A 44 9.12 2.85 10.83
C VAL A 44 9.51 2.15 9.52
N PRO A 45 9.15 2.67 8.34
CA PRO A 45 9.57 2.12 7.05
C PRO A 45 11.09 2.14 6.88
N TYR A 46 11.66 1.09 6.26
CA TYR A 46 13.08 1.00 5.94
C TYR A 46 13.59 2.26 5.23
N ALA A 47 12.81 2.79 4.27
CA ALA A 47 13.11 4.00 3.53
C ALA A 47 13.29 5.26 4.41
N PHE A 48 12.72 5.26 5.62
CA PHE A 48 12.78 6.36 6.59
C PHE A 48 13.58 6.01 7.84
N SER A 49 14.25 4.86 7.88
CA SER A 49 15.03 4.39 9.03
C SER A 49 16.06 5.41 9.55
N LYS A 50 16.69 6.16 8.64
CA LYS A 50 17.66 7.22 8.97
C LYS A 50 17.02 8.61 9.16
N ARG A 51 15.75 8.77 8.80
CA ARG A 51 15.00 10.03 8.86
C ARG A 51 13.53 9.77 9.23
N PRO A 52 13.21 9.36 10.47
CA PRO A 52 11.85 9.01 10.84
C PRO A 52 10.82 10.12 10.61
N GLN A 53 11.23 11.40 10.73
CA GLN A 53 10.38 12.57 10.48
C GLN A 53 9.79 12.63 9.06
N ALA A 54 10.42 11.98 8.08
CA ALA A 54 9.86 11.87 6.73
C ALA A 54 8.52 11.10 6.75
N MET A 55 8.38 10.10 7.63
CA MET A 55 7.13 9.36 7.81
C MET A 55 5.99 10.27 8.25
N ASP A 56 6.25 11.12 9.25
CA ASP A 56 5.26 12.07 9.76
C ASP A 56 4.91 13.13 8.72
N THR A 57 5.89 13.59 7.94
CA THR A 57 5.67 14.51 6.82
C THR A 57 4.75 13.90 5.76
N LEU A 58 5.00 12.64 5.36
CA LEU A 58 4.15 11.93 4.39
C LEU A 58 2.72 11.77 4.91
N ARG A 59 2.58 11.32 6.16
CA ARG A 59 1.27 11.10 6.78
C ARG A 59 0.49 12.39 6.89
N ASN A 60 1.06 13.42 7.52
CA ASN A 60 0.40 14.70 7.70
C ASN A 60 0.01 15.33 6.36
N HIS A 61 0.89 15.23 5.35
CA HIS A 61 0.59 15.75 4.03
C HIS A 61 -0.61 15.04 3.38
N LEU A 62 -0.58 13.72 3.27
CA LEU A 62 -1.66 12.95 2.65
C LEU A 62 -2.96 13.04 3.46
N SER A 63 -2.86 13.04 4.78
CA SER A 63 -4.01 13.25 5.68
C SER A 63 -4.70 14.57 5.45
N ASN A 64 -3.93 15.66 5.37
CA ASN A 64 -4.49 16.99 5.15
C ASN A 64 -5.10 17.14 3.75
N GLN A 65 -4.43 16.61 2.71
CA GLN A 65 -4.90 16.73 1.33
C GLN A 65 -6.12 15.86 1.04
N LEU A 66 -6.18 14.65 1.60
CA LEU A 66 -7.21 13.65 1.31
C LEU A 66 -8.27 13.51 2.42
N ARG A 67 -8.10 14.23 3.54
CA ARG A 67 -8.95 14.14 4.74
C ARG A 67 -9.02 12.71 5.29
N ILE A 68 -7.88 12.02 5.31
CA ILE A 68 -7.74 10.65 5.82
C ILE A 68 -7.00 10.70 7.16
N PRO A 69 -7.44 9.98 8.20
CA PRO A 69 -6.68 9.93 9.46
C PRO A 69 -5.23 9.46 9.25
N PRO A 70 -4.22 10.11 9.85
CA PRO A 70 -2.80 9.80 9.62
C PRO A 70 -2.40 8.37 9.99
N GLU A 71 -3.06 7.77 10.96
CA GLU A 71 -2.91 6.36 11.35
C GLU A 71 -3.34 5.40 10.24
N ASN A 72 -4.21 5.84 9.33
CA ASN A 72 -4.67 5.07 8.18
C ASN A 72 -3.76 5.21 6.96
N VAL A 73 -2.61 5.87 7.09
CA VAL A 73 -1.62 6.05 6.03
C VAL A 73 -0.33 5.30 6.40
N ILE A 74 -0.04 4.22 5.68
CA ILE A 74 1.09 3.33 5.95
C ILE A 74 1.91 3.10 4.68
N VAL A 75 3.23 3.24 4.76
CA VAL A 75 4.13 2.81 3.68
C VAL A 75 4.29 1.31 3.71
N ILE A 76 4.15 0.66 2.55
CA ILE A 76 4.25 -0.78 2.36
C ILE A 76 5.33 -1.10 1.32
N GLY A 77 5.37 -2.35 0.84
CA GLY A 77 6.25 -2.77 -0.24
C GLY A 77 7.73 -2.68 0.12
N SER A 78 8.56 -2.43 -0.90
CA SER A 78 10.02 -2.43 -0.72
C SER A 78 10.52 -1.30 0.17
N ALA A 79 9.86 -0.14 0.14
CA ALA A 79 10.15 0.99 1.02
C ALA A 79 9.89 0.68 2.49
N LYS A 80 8.97 -0.25 2.78
CA LYS A 80 8.68 -0.68 4.15
C LYS A 80 9.73 -1.62 4.73
N ILE A 81 10.10 -2.66 3.98
CA ILE A 81 10.90 -3.78 4.51
C ILE A 81 12.37 -3.76 4.08
N GLY A 82 12.70 -3.04 3.00
CA GLY A 82 14.07 -2.94 2.48
C GLY A 82 14.39 -3.83 1.28
N PHE A 83 13.42 -4.57 0.75
CA PHE A 83 13.52 -5.36 -0.48
C PHE A 83 12.15 -5.60 -1.09
N SER A 84 12.08 -5.92 -2.39
CA SER A 84 10.81 -6.14 -3.09
C SER A 84 10.03 -7.30 -2.48
N LEU A 85 8.72 -7.09 -2.33
CA LEU A 85 7.72 -8.11 -1.97
C LEU A 85 6.84 -8.48 -3.18
N SER A 86 7.28 -8.21 -4.40
CA SER A 86 6.62 -8.73 -5.61
C SER A 86 7.23 -10.08 -6.02
N PRO A 87 6.43 -11.08 -6.41
CA PRO A 87 6.93 -12.39 -6.84
C PRO A 87 8.08 -12.31 -7.86
N ASP A 88 7.92 -11.49 -8.91
CA ASP A 88 8.88 -11.40 -10.01
C ASP A 88 10.22 -10.74 -9.64
N ASN A 89 10.25 -10.01 -8.52
CA ASN A 89 11.40 -9.20 -8.14
C ASN A 89 11.90 -9.53 -6.74
N PHE A 90 11.33 -10.51 -6.06
CA PHE A 90 11.77 -10.88 -4.71
C PHE A 90 13.14 -11.57 -4.78
N PRO A 91 14.15 -11.20 -3.97
CA PRO A 91 14.18 -10.16 -2.95
C PRO A 91 15.08 -8.97 -3.35
N ARG A 92 14.87 -8.36 -4.52
CA ARG A 92 15.64 -7.19 -4.99
C ARG A 92 15.70 -6.11 -3.91
N ALA A 93 16.91 -5.66 -3.58
CA ALA A 93 17.13 -4.66 -2.53
C ALA A 93 16.45 -3.33 -2.84
N TYR A 94 15.96 -2.66 -1.79
CA TYR A 94 15.46 -1.29 -1.86
C TYR A 94 16.60 -0.34 -2.24
N SER A 95 16.31 0.63 -3.10
CA SER A 95 17.25 1.67 -3.50
C SER A 95 16.58 3.03 -3.61
N ARG A 96 17.35 4.09 -3.91
CA ARG A 96 16.78 5.41 -4.19
C ARG A 96 15.87 5.45 -5.42
N ARG A 97 15.99 4.48 -6.33
CA ARG A 97 15.12 4.34 -7.51
C ARG A 97 13.86 3.52 -7.22
N SER A 98 13.71 2.99 -6.01
CA SER A 98 12.54 2.21 -5.63
C SER A 98 11.40 3.14 -5.20
N ASP A 99 10.22 2.86 -5.74
CA ASP A 99 8.98 3.56 -5.43
C ASP A 99 8.64 3.47 -3.93
N ILE A 100 7.91 4.47 -3.44
CA ILE A 100 7.28 4.45 -2.13
C ILE A 100 5.80 4.12 -2.33
N ASP A 101 5.44 2.88 -2.04
CA ASP A 101 4.04 2.45 -2.08
C ASP A 101 3.36 2.78 -0.75
N VAL A 102 2.21 3.47 -0.82
CA VAL A 102 1.42 3.87 0.33
C VAL A 102 0.07 3.16 0.32
N LEU A 103 -0.24 2.50 1.43
CA LEU A 103 -1.55 1.95 1.72
C LEU A 103 -2.36 2.98 2.50
N LEU A 104 -3.60 3.24 2.05
CA LEU A 104 -4.55 4.11 2.73
C LEU A 104 -5.83 3.35 3.05
N VAL A 105 -6.35 3.45 4.28
CA VAL A 105 -7.65 2.87 4.65
C VAL A 105 -8.67 3.99 4.88
N HIS A 106 -9.72 4.04 4.08
CA HIS A 106 -10.77 5.05 4.26
C HIS A 106 -12.14 4.58 3.73
N PRO A 107 -12.96 3.93 4.59
CA PRO A 107 -14.22 3.31 4.19
C PRO A 107 -15.17 4.27 3.46
N ALA A 108 -15.35 5.49 3.97
CA ALA A 108 -16.27 6.46 3.38
C ALA A 108 -15.83 6.93 1.98
N MET A 109 -14.51 7.04 1.75
CA MET A 109 -13.98 7.43 0.44
C MET A 109 -14.14 6.27 -0.54
N PHE A 110 -13.83 5.06 -0.10
CA PHE A 110 -14.01 3.84 -0.89
C PHE A 110 -15.48 3.67 -1.30
N ASP A 111 -16.39 3.75 -0.32
CA ASP A 111 -17.82 3.59 -0.54
C ASP A 111 -18.38 4.72 -1.44
N SER A 112 -17.78 5.92 -1.44
CA SER A 112 -18.15 6.99 -2.38
C SER A 112 -17.84 6.61 -3.84
N VAL A 113 -16.68 6.00 -4.10
CA VAL A 113 -16.31 5.50 -5.43
C VAL A 113 -17.23 4.37 -5.83
N TRP A 114 -17.44 3.42 -4.92
CA TRP A 114 -18.34 2.30 -5.18
C TRP A 114 -19.75 2.76 -5.54
N LYS A 115 -20.35 3.66 -4.75
CA LYS A 115 -21.67 4.23 -5.03
C LYS A 115 -21.72 4.97 -6.37
N THR A 116 -20.66 5.71 -6.71
CA THR A 116 -20.53 6.39 -8.00
C THR A 116 -20.55 5.39 -9.17
N LEU A 117 -19.78 4.30 -9.04
CA LEU A 117 -19.77 3.22 -10.03
C LEU A 117 -21.14 2.54 -10.15
N LEU A 118 -21.82 2.27 -9.02
CA LEU A 118 -23.17 1.70 -9.04
C LEU A 118 -24.16 2.63 -9.75
N ALA A 119 -24.12 3.93 -9.46
CA ALA A 119 -25.02 4.92 -10.09
C ALA A 119 -24.83 4.98 -11.62
N TRP A 120 -23.59 4.88 -12.10
CA TRP A 120 -23.30 4.80 -13.53
C TRP A 120 -23.73 3.45 -14.14
N HIS A 121 -23.60 2.36 -13.39
CA HIS A 121 -23.78 1.01 -13.89
C HIS A 121 -25.24 0.53 -13.90
N TYR A 122 -26.03 0.81 -12.87
CA TYR A 122 -27.39 0.26 -12.72
C TYR A 122 -28.32 0.58 -13.90
N PRO A 123 -28.39 1.83 -14.41
CA PRO A 123 -29.23 2.17 -15.56
C PRO A 123 -28.82 1.45 -16.86
N ARG A 124 -27.60 0.90 -16.91
CA ARG A 124 -26.98 0.31 -18.10
C ARG A 124 -26.74 -1.19 -17.95
N ARG A 125 -27.26 -1.81 -16.87
CA ARG A 125 -26.89 -3.16 -16.44
C ARG A 125 -27.10 -4.24 -17.50
N SER A 126 -28.13 -4.09 -18.34
CA SER A 126 -28.51 -5.03 -19.40
C SER A 126 -28.02 -4.63 -20.80
N SER A 127 -27.37 -3.47 -20.94
CA SER A 127 -26.99 -2.88 -22.23
C SER A 127 -25.52 -2.43 -22.30
N LEU A 128 -24.72 -2.79 -21.29
CA LEU A 128 -23.28 -2.52 -21.29
C LEU A 128 -22.54 -3.45 -22.23
N ASP A 129 -21.79 -2.87 -23.16
CA ASP A 129 -20.98 -3.57 -24.15
C ASP A 129 -19.61 -2.89 -24.35
N GLY A 130 -18.76 -3.54 -25.14
CA GLY A 130 -17.45 -3.03 -25.55
C GLY A 130 -16.58 -2.47 -24.41
N VAL A 131 -15.98 -1.31 -24.67
CA VAL A 131 -15.04 -0.63 -23.75
C VAL A 131 -15.67 -0.34 -22.39
N ASP A 132 -16.96 -0.01 -22.36
CA ASP A 132 -17.65 0.29 -21.10
C ASP A 132 -17.83 -0.96 -20.24
N TRP A 133 -18.10 -2.12 -20.85
CA TRP A 133 -18.14 -3.39 -20.13
C TRP A 133 -16.77 -3.78 -19.57
N ASP A 134 -15.71 -3.69 -20.38
CA ASP A 134 -14.35 -4.04 -19.95
C ASP A 134 -13.87 -3.12 -18.82
N TRP A 135 -14.12 -1.82 -18.96
CA TRP A 135 -13.85 -0.85 -17.92
C TRP A 135 -14.61 -1.17 -16.64
N ALA A 136 -15.93 -1.39 -16.73
CA ALA A 136 -16.76 -1.73 -15.59
C ALA A 136 -16.31 -3.02 -14.89
N ARG A 137 -15.98 -4.05 -15.67
CA ARG A 137 -15.51 -5.35 -15.18
C ARG A 137 -14.25 -5.19 -14.34
N HIS A 138 -13.28 -4.42 -14.82
CA HIS A 138 -12.04 -4.19 -14.08
C HIS A 138 -12.28 -3.44 -12.77
N ARG A 139 -13.16 -2.42 -12.78
CA ARG A 139 -13.55 -1.70 -11.54
C ARG A 139 -14.30 -2.59 -10.56
N ARG A 140 -15.15 -3.51 -11.03
CA ARG A 140 -15.87 -4.45 -10.17
C ARG A 140 -14.90 -5.39 -9.45
N ASP A 141 -13.85 -5.85 -10.11
CA ASP A 141 -12.84 -6.71 -9.49
C ASP A 141 -12.13 -5.99 -8.33
N GLU A 142 -11.66 -4.76 -8.57
CA GLU A 142 -11.08 -3.89 -7.53
C GLU A 142 -12.04 -3.73 -6.33
N ILE A 143 -13.28 -3.31 -6.61
CA ILE A 143 -14.30 -3.08 -5.58
C ILE A 143 -14.62 -4.37 -4.81
N TYR A 144 -14.75 -5.51 -5.49
CA TYR A 144 -15.03 -6.80 -4.86
C TYR A 144 -13.96 -7.18 -3.85
N TRP A 145 -12.68 -6.96 -4.19
CA TRP A 145 -11.55 -7.23 -3.29
C TRP A 145 -11.31 -6.12 -2.25
N GLY A 146 -12.12 -5.06 -2.25
CA GLY A 146 -12.07 -3.98 -1.26
C GLY A 146 -10.84 -3.08 -1.37
N TRP A 147 -10.25 -2.96 -2.56
CA TRP A 147 -9.17 -2.03 -2.84
C TRP A 147 -9.36 -1.31 -4.18
N LEU A 148 -8.77 -0.14 -4.35
CA LEU A 148 -8.76 0.57 -5.63
C LEU A 148 -7.55 1.48 -5.72
N GLU A 149 -7.08 1.76 -6.95
CA GLU A 149 -6.00 2.70 -7.20
C GLU A 149 -6.57 3.98 -7.85
N PRO A 150 -6.87 5.05 -7.08
CA PRO A 150 -7.62 6.20 -7.59
C PRO A 150 -6.97 6.90 -8.78
N SER A 151 -5.63 6.92 -8.84
CA SER A 151 -4.86 7.50 -9.95
C SER A 151 -5.03 6.74 -11.28
N ARG A 152 -5.52 5.49 -11.25
CA ARG A 152 -5.71 4.63 -12.42
C ARG A 152 -7.16 4.46 -12.82
N VAL A 153 -8.09 5.13 -12.15
CA VAL A 153 -9.51 5.12 -12.51
C VAL A 153 -9.76 6.08 -13.68
N ARG A 154 -9.23 5.73 -14.85
CA ARG A 154 -9.46 6.44 -16.12
C ARG A 154 -10.65 5.85 -16.83
N TYR A 155 -11.55 6.69 -17.32
CA TYR A 155 -12.66 6.25 -18.16
C TYR A 155 -12.29 6.54 -19.61
N ASP A 156 -12.21 5.49 -20.42
CA ASP A 156 -11.66 5.55 -21.79
C ASP A 156 -12.76 5.73 -22.85
N GLY A 157 -14.01 6.00 -22.45
CA GLY A 157 -15.10 6.31 -23.36
C GLY A 157 -14.98 7.71 -23.98
N LEU A 158 -15.61 7.90 -25.15
CA LEU A 158 -15.53 9.14 -25.95
C LEU A 158 -15.99 10.41 -25.20
N SER A 159 -16.88 10.27 -24.23
CA SER A 159 -17.37 11.37 -23.38
C SER A 159 -17.45 10.92 -21.93
N PHE A 160 -16.83 11.67 -21.01
CA PHE A 160 -16.86 11.36 -19.58
C PHE A 160 -18.24 11.70 -18.98
N PRO A 161 -19.04 10.72 -18.50
CA PRO A 161 -20.39 10.96 -18.00
C PRO A 161 -20.39 11.78 -16.70
N ASP A 162 -21.36 12.69 -16.56
CA ASP A 162 -21.49 13.55 -15.36
C ASP A 162 -21.61 12.75 -14.06
N VAL A 163 -22.30 11.59 -14.10
CA VAL A 163 -22.44 10.69 -12.95
C VAL A 163 -21.09 10.20 -12.42
N LEU A 164 -20.04 10.17 -13.25
CA LEU A 164 -18.69 9.78 -12.85
C LEU A 164 -17.85 10.96 -12.31
N HIS A 165 -18.36 12.20 -12.31
CA HIS A 165 -17.64 13.38 -11.82
C HIS A 165 -17.08 13.25 -10.39
N PRO A 166 -17.81 12.68 -9.40
CA PRO A 166 -17.24 12.49 -8.06
C PRO A 166 -15.96 11.65 -8.07
N MET A 167 -15.95 10.58 -8.87
CA MET A 167 -14.80 9.69 -9.02
C MET A 167 -13.64 10.37 -9.77
N ARG A 168 -13.92 11.17 -10.82
CA ARG A 168 -12.91 12.00 -11.49
C ARG A 168 -12.26 12.98 -10.53
N ASN A 169 -13.07 13.69 -9.76
CA ASN A 169 -12.62 14.69 -8.80
C ASN A 169 -11.76 14.04 -7.71
N LEU A 170 -12.13 12.85 -7.24
CA LEU A 170 -11.30 12.06 -6.33
C LEU A 170 -9.97 11.67 -6.98
N SER A 171 -9.98 11.15 -8.21
CA SER A 171 -8.76 10.78 -8.94
C SER A 171 -7.80 11.97 -9.08
N ALA A 172 -8.33 13.15 -9.42
CA ALA A 172 -7.57 14.38 -9.52
C ALA A 172 -7.00 14.84 -8.16
N ALA A 173 -7.82 14.83 -7.11
CA ALA A 173 -7.38 15.18 -5.75
C ALA A 173 -6.30 14.22 -5.24
N TRP A 174 -6.47 12.92 -5.50
CA TRP A 174 -5.49 11.88 -5.19
C TRP A 174 -4.17 12.11 -5.91
N PHE A 175 -4.22 12.26 -7.24
CA PHE A 175 -3.03 12.54 -8.03
C PHE A 175 -2.31 13.81 -7.55
N GLY A 176 -3.07 14.88 -7.29
CA GLY A 176 -2.54 16.13 -6.74
C GLY A 176 -1.85 15.92 -5.39
N ALA A 177 -2.48 15.23 -4.45
CA ALA A 177 -1.92 14.95 -3.12
C ALA A 177 -0.57 14.21 -3.23
N PHE A 178 -0.52 13.12 -3.97
CA PHE A 178 0.70 12.33 -4.13
C PHE A 178 1.78 13.08 -4.90
N ARG A 179 1.44 13.72 -6.02
CA ARG A 179 2.43 14.47 -6.82
C ARG A 179 3.06 15.59 -6.02
N SER A 180 2.28 16.21 -5.13
CA SER A 180 2.72 17.38 -4.40
C SER A 180 3.61 17.07 -3.20
N LEU A 181 3.82 15.79 -2.86
CA LEU A 181 4.87 15.34 -1.96
C LEU A 181 6.27 15.71 -2.48
N ALA A 182 6.46 15.82 -3.80
CA ALA A 182 7.74 16.20 -4.40
C ALA A 182 8.27 17.58 -3.93
N ARG A 183 7.42 18.39 -3.29
CA ARG A 183 7.79 19.66 -2.65
C ARG A 183 8.64 19.50 -1.39
N TYR A 184 8.61 18.32 -0.74
CA TYR A 184 9.44 18.05 0.43
C TYR A 184 10.76 17.41 0.03
N PRO A 185 11.90 17.80 0.64
CA PRO A 185 13.22 17.27 0.30
C PRO A 185 13.34 15.73 0.38
N ASP A 186 12.61 15.08 1.27
CA ASP A 186 12.66 13.62 1.45
C ASP A 186 11.96 12.83 0.32
N PHE A 187 11.10 13.48 -0.47
CA PHE A 187 10.35 12.87 -1.57
C PHE A 187 10.71 13.44 -2.95
N MET A 188 11.59 14.44 -3.01
CA MET A 188 12.02 15.03 -4.27
C MET A 188 12.70 13.97 -5.15
N GLY A 189 12.21 13.84 -6.40
CA GLY A 189 12.70 12.85 -7.35
C GLY A 189 12.37 11.39 -7.00
N ARG A 190 11.45 11.15 -6.06
CA ARG A 190 10.95 9.83 -5.70
C ARG A 190 9.54 9.67 -6.26
N ASP A 191 9.23 8.48 -6.77
CA ASP A 191 7.86 8.13 -7.11
C ASP A 191 7.16 7.62 -5.84
N VAL A 192 6.05 8.29 -5.50
CA VAL A 192 5.18 7.92 -4.40
C VAL A 192 3.82 7.59 -4.99
N SER A 193 3.36 6.37 -4.76
CA SER A 193 2.08 5.87 -5.25
C SER A 193 1.23 5.42 -4.08
N GLY A 194 -0.07 5.25 -4.28
CA GLY A 194 -0.88 4.67 -3.22
C GLY A 194 -2.13 3.99 -3.68
N ARG A 195 -2.60 3.09 -2.82
CA ARG A 195 -3.82 2.31 -2.99
C ARG A 195 -4.76 2.55 -1.83
N LEU A 196 -6.03 2.77 -2.15
CA LEU A 196 -7.11 2.90 -1.19
C LEU A 196 -7.69 1.53 -0.88
N TYR A 197 -7.88 1.23 0.39
CA TYR A 197 -8.55 0.05 0.89
C TYR A 197 -9.80 0.44 1.67
N ARG A 198 -10.82 -0.40 1.60
CA ARG A 198 -12.07 -0.17 2.33
C ARG A 198 -11.89 -0.35 3.83
N THR A 199 -11.22 -1.42 4.26
CA THR A 199 -10.95 -1.72 5.68
C THR A 199 -9.54 -2.30 5.86
N TRP A 200 -9.06 -2.35 7.11
CA TRP A 200 -7.82 -3.03 7.47
C TRP A 200 -7.83 -4.52 7.13
N ASP A 201 -8.99 -5.18 7.17
CA ASP A 201 -9.10 -6.60 6.79
C ASP A 201 -8.86 -6.80 5.29
N HIS A 202 -9.39 -5.92 4.43
CA HIS A 202 -9.11 -5.97 2.99
C HIS A 202 -7.61 -5.71 2.70
N ALA A 203 -7.01 -4.75 3.42
CA ALA A 203 -5.57 -4.50 3.36
C ALA A 203 -4.76 -5.72 3.77
N LEU A 204 -5.10 -6.34 4.91
CA LEU A 204 -4.44 -7.54 5.43
C LEU A 204 -4.55 -8.69 4.44
N ALA A 205 -5.76 -8.99 3.96
CA ALA A 205 -6.02 -10.07 3.02
C ALA A 205 -5.20 -9.90 1.73
N TYR A 206 -5.10 -8.67 1.20
CA TYR A 206 -4.29 -8.38 0.02
C TYR A 206 -2.80 -8.65 0.26
N GLN A 207 -2.25 -8.16 1.38
CA GLN A 207 -0.82 -8.37 1.69
C GLN A 207 -0.52 -9.85 1.96
N VAL A 208 -1.42 -10.56 2.66
CA VAL A 208 -1.29 -12.01 2.87
C VAL A 208 -1.30 -12.75 1.54
N ALA A 209 -2.21 -12.42 0.62
CA ALA A 209 -2.25 -13.04 -0.70
C ALA A 209 -0.95 -12.80 -1.50
N ALA A 210 -0.35 -11.61 -1.39
CA ALA A 210 0.95 -11.32 -2.00
C ALA A 210 2.07 -12.18 -1.39
N LEU A 211 2.13 -12.29 -0.04
CA LEU A 211 3.12 -13.12 0.63
C LEU A 211 2.95 -14.63 0.35
N LYS A 212 1.70 -15.10 0.18
CA LYS A 212 1.41 -16.49 -0.23
C LYS A 212 2.10 -16.84 -1.55
N LYS A 213 2.06 -15.92 -2.54
CA LYS A 213 2.73 -16.13 -3.84
C LYS A 213 4.25 -16.24 -3.69
N ILE A 214 4.86 -15.40 -2.85
CA ILE A 214 6.31 -15.48 -2.57
C ILE A 214 6.64 -16.79 -1.85
N LYS A 215 5.82 -17.18 -0.85
CA LYS A 215 6.02 -18.43 -0.12
C LYS A 215 5.99 -19.64 -1.04
N ALA A 216 5.04 -19.71 -1.96
CA ALA A 216 4.96 -20.78 -2.95
C ALA A 216 6.24 -20.84 -3.82
N LEU A 217 6.71 -19.70 -4.34
CA LEU A 217 7.96 -19.64 -5.11
C LEU A 217 9.19 -20.11 -4.33
N ILE A 218 9.25 -19.84 -3.03
CA ILE A 218 10.36 -20.32 -2.18
C ILE A 218 10.30 -21.84 -2.03
N GLN A 219 9.10 -22.38 -1.82
CA GLN A 219 8.89 -23.83 -1.63
C GLN A 219 9.12 -24.63 -2.91
N ASP A 220 8.89 -24.04 -4.09
CA ASP A 220 9.14 -24.70 -5.38
C ASP A 220 10.64 -24.78 -5.74
N TRP A 221 11.50 -24.05 -5.02
CA TRP A 221 12.95 -23.97 -5.27
C TRP A 221 13.79 -24.81 -4.28
N GLU A 222 13.18 -25.34 -3.23
CA GLU A 222 13.79 -26.22 -2.23
C GLU A 222 13.43 -27.69 -2.50
#